data_AF-A0A7I8ERE5-F1
#
_entry.id   AF-A0A7I8ERE5-F1
#
_cell.length_a   1.000
_cell.length_b   1.000
_cell.length_c   1.000
_cell.angle_alpha   90.00
_cell.angle_beta   90.00
_cell.angle_gamma   90.00
#
_symmetry.space_group_name_H-M   'P 1'
#
loop_
_entity.id
_entity.type
_entity.pdbx_description
1 polymer ?
#
loop_
_entity_poly.entity_id
_entity_poly.type
_entity_poly.pdbx_seq_one_letter_code
_entity_poly.pdbx_strand_id
1 'polypeptide(L)'
;MIRKYCKAYYLCNPRQYSAWTEKKEENESELTDQDVVYLWDCFTVVRSPVIPDKGIIFDNVTPEWQDFYHNTLKFEIPEDLRSAYEQKEESGQGPREQTAEAREATT
;
A
#
# COMPACT_ATOMS: atom_id res chain seq x y z
N MET A 1 3.72 -9.27 -1.23
CA MET A 1 3.86 -8.23 -0.19
C MET A 1 2.55 -8.13 0.58
N ILE A 2 2.60 -8.13 1.91
CA ILE A 2 1.41 -7.98 2.76
C ILE A 2 1.16 -6.48 2.87
N ARG A 3 0.05 -5.99 2.33
CA ARG A 3 -0.40 -4.59 2.47
C ARG A 3 -0.90 -4.43 3.91
N LYS A 4 -0.04 -3.91 4.80
CA LYS A 4 -0.25 -3.99 6.25
C LYS A 4 -1.13 -2.87 6.81
N TYR A 5 -1.36 -1.79 6.07
CA TYR A 5 -2.06 -0.61 6.54
C TYR A 5 -2.92 -0.08 5.43
N CYS A 6 -4.18 0.11 5.79
CA CYS A 6 -5.13 0.82 4.97
C CYS A 6 -5.91 1.76 5.87
N LYS A 7 -6.25 2.94 5.35
CA LYS A 7 -7.13 3.87 6.05
C LYS A 7 -8.33 4.19 5.18
N ALA A 8 -9.48 4.17 5.82
CA ALA A 8 -10.74 4.53 5.19
C ALA A 8 -10.89 6.05 5.12
N TYR A 9 -11.33 6.54 3.97
CA TYR A 9 -11.62 7.94 3.70
C TYR A 9 -12.93 8.05 2.92
N TYR A 10 -13.67 9.13 3.12
CA TYR A 10 -14.77 9.47 2.22
C TYR A 10 -14.23 9.86 0.84
N LEU A 11 -14.90 9.41 -0.22
CA LEU A 11 -14.53 9.66 -1.61
C LEU A 11 -14.51 11.16 -1.96
N CYS A 12 -15.30 11.97 -1.25
CA CYS A 12 -15.24 13.42 -1.37
C CYS A 12 -13.81 13.97 -1.24
N ASN A 13 -12.98 13.39 -0.36
CA ASN A 13 -11.63 13.90 -0.10
C ASN A 13 -10.64 13.65 -1.25
N PRO A 14 -10.41 12.42 -1.75
CA PRO A 14 -9.52 12.20 -2.89
C PRO A 14 -10.02 12.90 -4.17
N ARG A 15 -11.34 13.09 -4.33
CA ARG A 15 -11.92 13.87 -5.44
C ARG A 15 -11.52 15.34 -5.44
N GLN A 16 -11.01 15.89 -4.33
CA GLN A 16 -10.48 17.25 -4.29
C GLN A 16 -9.14 17.39 -5.03
N TYR A 17 -8.46 16.28 -5.31
CA TYR A 17 -7.23 16.30 -6.10
C TYR A 17 -7.55 16.51 -7.58
N SER A 18 -6.93 17.52 -8.19
CA SER A 18 -7.28 17.94 -9.55
C SER A 18 -6.94 16.92 -10.64
N ALA A 19 -5.99 16.00 -10.40
CA ALA A 19 -5.65 14.93 -11.34
C ALA A 19 -6.28 13.57 -10.95
N TRP A 20 -7.31 13.59 -10.09
CA TRP A 20 -8.04 12.39 -9.70
C TRP A 20 -8.76 11.77 -10.90
N THR A 21 -8.51 10.47 -11.13
CA THR A 21 -9.12 9.72 -12.23
C THR A 21 -9.72 8.42 -11.71
N GLU A 22 -11.05 8.35 -11.66
CA GLU A 22 -11.76 7.17 -11.17
C GLU A 22 -11.77 6.08 -12.23
N LYS A 23 -11.05 4.99 -11.97
CA LYS A 23 -11.23 3.75 -12.72
C LYS A 23 -12.58 3.14 -12.31
N LYS A 24 -13.53 3.15 -13.24
CA LYS A 24 -14.84 2.51 -13.09
C LYS A 24 -14.87 1.28 -13.99
N GLU A 25 -15.13 0.11 -13.42
CA GLU A 25 -15.48 -1.06 -14.22
C GLU A 25 -16.93 -0.96 -14.72
N GLU A 26 -17.22 -1.47 -15.93
CA GLU A 26 -18.53 -1.34 -16.59
C GLU A 26 -19.70 -1.93 -15.79
N ASN A 27 -19.42 -2.82 -14.83
CA ASN A 27 -20.40 -3.47 -13.95
C ASN A 27 -20.45 -2.88 -12.52
N GLU A 28 -19.75 -1.78 -12.25
CA GLU A 28 -19.74 -1.17 -10.91
C GLU A 28 -20.72 0.00 -10.77
N SER A 29 -21.40 0.03 -9.62
CA SER A 29 -22.27 1.14 -9.23
C SER A 29 -21.49 2.45 -9.15
N GLU A 30 -22.15 3.55 -9.54
CA GLU A 30 -21.60 4.89 -9.41
C GLU A 30 -21.20 5.19 -7.96
N LEU A 31 -19.99 5.71 -7.80
CA LEU A 31 -19.43 6.10 -6.53
C LEU A 31 -19.89 7.53 -6.19
N THR A 32 -20.43 7.71 -4.99
CA THR A 32 -20.86 9.02 -4.47
C THR A 32 -19.80 9.60 -3.55
N ASP A 33 -19.82 10.91 -3.33
CA ASP A 33 -18.90 11.58 -2.39
C ASP A 33 -18.98 11.03 -0.95
N GLN A 34 -20.11 10.41 -0.58
CA GLN A 34 -20.35 9.76 0.71
C GLN A 34 -19.85 8.31 0.77
N ASP A 35 -19.44 7.72 -0.35
CA ASP A 35 -18.84 6.39 -0.36
C ASP A 35 -17.51 6.40 0.41
N VAL A 36 -17.24 5.29 1.10
CA VAL A 36 -15.99 5.07 1.81
C VAL A 36 -15.05 4.28 0.93
N VAL A 37 -13.86 4.82 0.72
CA VAL A 37 -12.75 4.19 -0.01
C VAL A 37 -11.58 3.94 0.94
N TYR A 38 -10.72 3.01 0.56
CA TYR A 38 -9.58 2.59 1.36
C TYR A 38 -8.30 2.94 0.63
N LEU A 39 -7.45 3.73 1.29
CA LEU A 39 -6.10 4.02 0.83
C LEU A 39 -5.13 3.01 1.41
N TRP A 40 -4.27 2.43 0.58
CA TRP A 40 -3.13 1.59 0.98
C TRP A 40 -1.84 2.37 1.19
N ASP A 41 -0.85 1.75 1.85
CA ASP A 41 0.48 2.35 2.08
C ASP A 41 1.21 2.71 0.78
N CYS A 42 0.93 1.99 -0.31
CA CYS A 42 1.45 2.29 -1.64
C CYS A 42 0.68 3.43 -2.34
N PHE A 43 -0.12 4.23 -1.62
CA PHE A 43 -0.95 5.32 -2.15
C PHE A 43 -2.01 4.91 -3.19
N THR A 44 -2.32 3.61 -3.27
CA THR A 44 -3.40 3.07 -4.10
C THR A 44 -4.74 3.20 -3.37
N VAL A 45 -5.77 3.68 -4.05
CA VAL A 45 -7.14 3.76 -3.53
C VAL A 45 -7.97 2.62 -4.10
N VAL A 46 -8.58 1.86 -3.20
CA VAL A 46 -9.44 0.73 -3.52
C VAL A 46 -10.79 0.87 -2.83
N ARG A 47 -11.81 0.27 -3.43
CA ARG A 47 -13.16 0.20 -2.85
C ARG A 47 -13.25 -0.78 -1.68
N SER A 48 -12.49 -1.87 -1.73
CA SER A 48 -12.45 -2.89 -0.69
C SER A 48 -11.01 -3.37 -0.45
N PRO A 49 -10.51 -3.36 0.80
CA PRO A 49 -9.19 -3.86 1.12
C PRO A 49 -9.14 -5.40 1.18
N VAL A 50 -10.30 -6.08 1.13
CA VAL A 50 -10.43 -7.54 1.31
C VAL A 50 -10.11 -8.31 0.03
N ILE A 51 -10.45 -7.76 -1.14
CA ILE A 51 -10.26 -8.42 -2.42
C ILE A 51 -9.14 -7.69 -3.17
N PRO A 52 -7.92 -8.25 -3.23
CA PRO A 52 -6.85 -7.66 -4.02
C PRO A 52 -7.23 -7.65 -5.50
N ASP A 53 -6.76 -6.63 -6.23
CA ASP A 53 -6.94 -6.47 -7.69
C ASP A 53 -8.39 -6.27 -8.18
N LYS A 54 -9.36 -6.11 -7.28
CA LYS A 54 -10.75 -5.80 -7.64
C LYS A 54 -11.21 -4.49 -7.01
N GLY A 55 -11.87 -3.64 -7.80
CA GLY A 55 -12.35 -2.33 -7.32
C GLY A 55 -11.20 -1.36 -7.03
N ILE A 56 -10.15 -1.37 -7.84
CA ILE A 56 -9.11 -0.34 -7.83
C ILE A 56 -9.73 0.93 -8.43
N ILE A 57 -9.86 1.97 -7.61
CA ILE A 57 -10.43 3.25 -8.04
C ILE A 57 -9.30 4.13 -8.59
N PHE A 58 -8.12 4.06 -7.98
CA PHE A 58 -6.97 4.87 -8.39
C PHE A 58 -5.65 4.21 -7.99
N ASP A 59 -4.74 4.02 -8.95
CA ASP A 59 -3.40 3.45 -8.76
C ASP A 59 -2.26 4.36 -9.27
N ASN A 60 -2.57 5.60 -9.66
CA ASN A 60 -1.58 6.50 -10.23
C ASN A 60 -0.84 7.28 -9.13
N VAL A 61 0.23 6.68 -8.59
CA VAL A 61 1.01 7.28 -7.50
C VAL A 61 2.00 8.31 -8.05
N THR A 62 1.60 9.58 -8.04
CA THR A 62 2.49 10.72 -8.37
C THR A 62 3.07 11.35 -7.09
N PRO A 63 4.22 12.04 -7.18
CA PRO A 63 4.75 12.79 -6.03
C PRO A 63 3.79 13.90 -5.57
N GLU A 64 3.05 14.53 -6.50
CA GLU A 64 2.01 15.51 -6.18
C GLU A 64 0.85 14.89 -5.40
N TRP A 65 0.48 13.64 -5.72
CA TRP A 65 -0.51 12.88 -4.98
C TRP A 65 -0.04 12.60 -3.56
N GLN A 66 1.20 12.16 -3.37
CA GLN A 66 1.77 11.93 -2.04
C GLN A 66 1.74 13.21 -1.19
N ASP A 67 2.13 14.34 -1.77
CA ASP A 67 2.09 15.64 -1.10
C ASP A 67 0.65 16.04 -0.71
N PHE A 68 -0.32 15.88 -1.62
CA PHE A 68 -1.73 16.11 -1.33
C PHE A 68 -2.23 15.21 -0.18
N TYR A 69 -1.78 13.95 -0.10
CA TYR A 69 -2.16 13.05 0.99
C TYR A 69 -1.60 13.46 2.34
N HIS A 70 -0.35 13.90 2.38
CA HIS A 70 0.28 14.35 3.61
C HIS A 70 -0.25 15.72 4.05
N ASN A 71 -0.45 16.66 3.12
CA ASN A 71 -0.87 18.02 3.43
C ASN A 71 -2.40 18.16 3.63
N THR A 72 -3.21 17.58 2.74
CA THR A 72 -4.68 17.74 2.74
C THR A 72 -5.35 16.69 3.62
N LEU A 73 -5.06 15.42 3.35
CA LEU A 73 -5.68 14.29 4.06
C LEU A 73 -5.04 14.01 5.42
N LYS A 74 -3.91 14.68 5.71
CA LYS A 74 -3.08 14.47 6.91
C LYS A 74 -2.91 12.99 7.23
N PHE A 75 -2.66 12.21 6.18
CA PHE A 75 -2.38 10.80 6.32
C PHE A 75 -0.96 10.67 6.87
N GLU A 76 -0.86 10.44 8.18
CA GLU A 76 0.38 10.10 8.84
C GLU A 76 0.23 8.71 9.44
N ILE A 77 1.21 7.85 9.18
CA ILE A 77 1.32 6.58 9.91
C ILE A 77 1.84 6.97 11.31
N PRO A 78 1.09 6.72 12.38
CA PRO A 78 1.56 7.01 13.73
C PRO A 78 2.94 6.38 13.96
N GLU A 79 3.86 7.11 14.59
CA GLU A 79 5.22 6.61 14.86
C GLU A 79 5.22 5.25 15.59
N ASP A 80 4.22 5.02 16.45
CA ASP A 80 3.98 3.75 17.16
C ASP A 80 3.76 2.55 16.21
N LEU A 81 3.11 2.78 15.06
CA LEU A 81 2.90 1.76 14.03
C LEU A 81 4.08 1.66 13.05
N ARG A 82 4.93 2.68 12.98
CA ARG A 82 6.11 2.72 12.10
C ARG A 82 7.15 1.66 12.49
N SER A 83 7.34 1.44 13.80
CA SER A 83 8.23 0.37 14.30
C SER A 83 7.78 -1.04 13.92
N ALA A 84 6.47 -1.31 13.82
CA ALA A 84 5.93 -2.59 13.35
C ALA A 84 6.10 -2.80 11.83
N TYR A 85 6.38 -1.71 11.10
CA TYR A 85 6.64 -1.67 9.68
C TYR A 85 8.12 -1.86 9.35
N GLU A 86 8.99 -1.10 10.01
CA GLU A 86 10.45 -1.14 9.80
C GLU A 86 11.08 -2.49 10.16
N GLN A 87 10.49 -3.25 11.10
CA GLN A 87 10.99 -4.58 11.50
C GLN A 87 10.93 -5.68 10.41
N LYS A 88 10.48 -5.40 9.18
CA LYS A 88 10.42 -6.44 8.11
C LYS A 88 11.25 -6.18 6.87
N GLU A 89 11.86 -5.01 6.70
CA GLU A 89 12.76 -4.78 5.55
C GLU A 89 14.16 -5.37 5.77
N GLU A 90 14.53 -5.69 7.02
CA GLU A 90 15.81 -6.31 7.40
C GLU A 90 15.73 -7.83 7.69
N SER A 91 14.78 -8.54 7.09
CA SER A 91 14.74 -10.02 7.20
C SER A 91 14.77 -10.70 5.83
N GLY A 92 15.59 -10.14 4.92
CA GLY A 92 15.82 -10.63 3.56
C GLY A 92 17.27 -10.97 3.22
N GLN A 93 18.21 -10.88 4.16
CA GLN A 93 19.57 -11.44 4.00
C GLN A 93 19.77 -12.58 4.99
N GLY A 94 19.29 -13.76 4.60
CA GLY A 94 19.85 -15.01 5.10
C GLY A 94 21.32 -15.10 4.68
N PRO A 95 22.22 -15.56 5.56
CA PRO A 95 23.67 -15.51 5.33
C PRO A 95 24.07 -16.31 4.09
N ARG A 96 24.86 -15.66 3.22
CA ARG A 96 25.70 -16.32 2.21
C ARG A 96 26.56 -17.38 2.90
N GLU A 97 26.38 -18.61 2.46
CA GLU A 97 27.42 -19.59 2.15
C GLU A 97 28.70 -19.54 3.00
N GLN A 98 28.86 -20.53 3.87
CA GLN A 98 30.16 -21.11 4.21
C GLN A 98 29.96 -22.46 4.91
N THR A 99 29.86 -23.53 4.12
CA THR A 99 30.35 -24.85 4.53
C THR A 99 31.21 -25.37 3.39
N ALA A 100 32.43 -24.84 3.34
CA ALA A 100 33.55 -25.53 2.71
C ALA A 100 34.35 -26.22 3.82
N GLU A 101 34.81 -27.44 3.52
CA GLU A 101 35.80 -28.23 4.26
C GLU A 101 35.24 -29.03 5.46
N ALA A 102 35.42 -30.35 5.60
CA ALA A 102 36.52 -31.24 5.22
C ALA A 102 35.97 -32.58 4.65
N ARG A 103 36.58 -33.20 3.61
CA ARG A 103 37.64 -34.24 3.71
C ARG A 103 37.30 -35.24 4.82
N GLU A 104 37.05 -36.52 4.53
CA GLU A 104 38.12 -37.50 4.35
C GLU A 104 37.65 -38.77 3.60
N ALA A 105 38.55 -39.29 2.77
CA ALA A 105 38.55 -40.65 2.26
C ALA A 105 39.14 -41.62 3.31
N THR A 106 39.10 -42.94 3.02
CA THR A 106 39.70 -44.06 3.79
C THR A 106 38.84 -44.50 5.01
N THR A 107 38.39 -45.75 5.19
CA THR A 107 38.94 -47.08 4.86
C THR A 107 37.80 -48.09 4.67
#